data_AF-A0AA86UEC4-F1
#
_entry.id   AF-A0AA86UEC4-F1
#
_cell.length_a   1.000
_cell.length_b   1.000
_cell.length_c   1.000
_cell.angle_alpha   90.00
_cell.angle_beta   90.00
_cell.angle_gamma   90.00
#
_symmetry.space_group_name_H-M   'P 1'
#
loop_
_entity.id
_entity.type
_entity.pdbx_description
1 polymer ?
#
loop_
_entity_poly.entity_id
_entity_poly.type
_entity_poly.pdbx_seq_one_letter_code
_entity_poly.pdbx_strand_id
1 'polypeptide(L)'
;MQTKHDISNIESISSLESFSESMYMKEEYKSIFNQYRAYSLFEAANDRKSDEEFRYVVDNKEYLISNLGRLAFIDSVKRPSISIAKGYLQTYLNETTFIHRLVAQAFLGECPDDCEVDHIDRNRQNNQLSNLRYVTRSQNLRNKSSFNGYSAEYLEVLPNTCIKLNTYQHHTFDRYYIDTITNQLYSLDNNQYRKVVLTKDNRYRARDINGKLASIFPHKLTKNDYNQ
;
A
#
# COMPACT_ATOMS: atom_id res chain seq x y z
N MET A 1 -2.99 58.07 7.77
CA MET A 1 -2.38 57.22 6.71
C MET A 1 -1.56 56.16 7.44
N GLN A 2 -2.10 54.95 7.56
CA GLN A 2 -1.55 53.71 6.97
C GLN A 2 -0.10 53.45 7.45
N THR A 3 0.19 52.37 8.16
CA THR A 3 0.04 50.99 7.67
C THR A 3 -0.23 49.97 8.78
N LYS A 4 -1.20 49.09 8.54
CA LYS A 4 -1.25 47.74 9.10
C LYS A 4 -0.05 46.98 8.52
N HIS A 5 0.75 46.32 9.35
CA HIS A 5 1.63 45.27 8.87
C HIS A 5 1.03 43.92 9.24
N ASP A 6 0.68 43.20 8.18
CA ASP A 6 0.06 41.89 8.17
C ASP A 6 0.88 40.85 8.93
N ILE A 7 0.20 40.14 9.84
CA ILE A 7 0.65 38.87 10.38
C ILE A 7 0.05 37.80 9.46
N SER A 8 0.75 37.46 8.39
CA SER A 8 0.32 36.38 7.48
C SER A 8 1.50 35.70 6.78
N ASN A 9 2.53 35.29 7.53
CA ASN A 9 3.69 34.65 6.90
C ASN A 9 4.36 33.53 7.71
N ILE A 10 3.62 32.83 8.57
CA ILE A 10 4.17 31.71 9.36
C ILE A 10 3.91 30.33 8.72
N GLU A 11 3.01 30.21 7.72
CA GLU A 11 2.72 28.93 7.06
C GLU A 11 3.52 28.65 5.77
N SER A 12 4.46 29.53 5.40
CA SER A 12 5.27 29.38 4.17
C SER A 12 6.70 28.89 4.40
N ILE A 13 7.16 28.81 5.65
CA ILE A 13 8.58 28.50 5.95
C ILE A 13 8.85 26.99 5.99
N SER A 14 7.88 26.15 6.42
CA SER A 14 8.08 24.68 6.49
C SER A 14 8.15 24.01 5.12
N SER A 15 7.48 24.57 4.11
CA SER A 15 7.50 24.05 2.74
C SER A 15 8.78 24.46 2.00
N LEU A 16 9.31 25.65 2.27
CA LEU A 16 10.58 26.13 1.69
C LEU A 16 11.81 25.41 2.26
N GLU A 17 11.83 25.07 3.55
CA GLU A 17 12.91 24.25 4.14
C GLU A 17 12.91 22.84 3.55
N SER A 18 11.73 22.19 3.45
CA SER A 18 11.60 20.86 2.83
C SER A 18 11.94 20.83 1.34
N PHE A 19 11.62 21.90 0.61
CA PHE A 19 11.99 22.04 -0.80
C PHE A 19 13.50 22.27 -0.97
N SER A 20 14.11 23.04 -0.07
CA SER A 20 15.55 23.30 -0.06
C SER A 20 16.35 22.05 0.30
N GLU A 21 15.91 21.23 1.26
CA GLU A 21 16.55 19.94 1.59
C GLU A 21 16.44 18.95 0.42
N SER A 22 15.29 18.89 -0.25
CA SER A 22 15.11 18.04 -1.44
C SER A 22 16.00 18.47 -2.61
N MET A 23 16.30 19.77 -2.73
CA MET A 23 17.12 20.35 -3.78
C MET A 23 18.62 20.26 -3.44
N TYR A 24 18.98 20.40 -2.17
CA TYR A 24 20.35 20.18 -1.66
C TYR A 24 20.76 18.71 -1.79
N MET A 25 19.84 17.78 -1.49
CA MET A 25 20.04 16.35 -1.73
C MET A 25 20.35 16.08 -3.21
N LYS A 26 19.61 16.68 -4.14
CA LYS A 26 19.81 16.48 -5.59
C LYS A 26 21.20 16.89 -6.11
N GLU A 27 21.82 17.93 -5.56
CA GLU A 27 23.16 18.38 -5.97
C GLU A 27 24.26 17.44 -5.44
N GLU A 28 24.17 17.00 -4.19
CA GLU A 28 25.11 16.04 -3.61
C GLU A 28 25.00 14.66 -4.30
N TYR A 29 23.78 14.24 -4.65
CA TYR A 29 23.55 13.01 -5.41
C TYR A 29 24.15 13.04 -6.81
N LYS A 30 24.19 14.16 -7.54
CA LYS A 30 24.79 14.23 -8.89
C LYS A 30 26.29 13.89 -8.89
N SER A 31 27.01 14.30 -7.84
CA SER A 31 28.45 14.01 -7.69
C SER A 31 28.70 12.53 -7.40
N ILE A 32 27.86 11.91 -6.57
CA ILE A 32 28.00 10.49 -6.21
C ILE A 32 27.34 9.57 -7.27
N PHE A 33 26.45 10.09 -8.13
CA PHE A 33 25.74 9.33 -9.17
C PHE A 33 26.68 8.70 -10.21
N ASN A 34 27.85 9.28 -10.43
CA ASN A 34 28.89 8.71 -11.28
C ASN A 34 29.68 7.56 -10.62
N GLN A 35 29.41 7.26 -9.34
CA GLN A 35 30.12 6.29 -8.49
C GLN A 35 29.18 5.18 -7.95
N TYR A 36 27.98 5.07 -8.52
CA TYR A 36 26.97 4.08 -8.16
C TYR A 36 26.62 3.18 -9.35
N ARG A 37 26.52 1.88 -9.10
CA ARG A 37 25.78 0.97 -9.97
C ARG A 37 24.48 0.53 -9.31
N ALA A 38 23.35 0.89 -9.93
CA ALA A 38 22.05 0.35 -9.57
C ALA A 38 21.90 -1.08 -10.13
N TYR A 39 21.48 -2.03 -9.31
CA TYR A 39 21.23 -3.40 -9.73
C TYR A 39 19.83 -3.85 -9.29
N SER A 40 19.08 -4.44 -10.22
CA SER A 40 17.87 -5.21 -9.92
C SER A 40 18.05 -6.65 -10.43
N LEU A 41 17.26 -7.59 -9.90
CA LEU A 41 17.19 -8.95 -10.43
C LEU A 41 16.50 -9.03 -11.81
N PHE A 42 15.85 -7.95 -12.28
CA PHE A 42 14.97 -7.94 -13.45
C PHE A 42 15.36 -6.86 -14.45
N GLU A 43 16.53 -7.06 -15.07
CA GLU A 43 16.99 -6.47 -16.33
C GLU A 43 17.92 -5.25 -16.32
N ALA A 44 18.99 -5.48 -17.09
CA ALA A 44 19.83 -4.65 -17.94
C ALA A 44 20.02 -3.15 -17.61
N ALA A 45 21.29 -2.79 -17.54
CA ALA A 45 21.78 -1.44 -17.73
C ALA A 45 21.19 -0.83 -19.01
N ASN A 46 20.11 -0.06 -18.89
CA ASN A 46 19.76 1.12 -19.72
C ASN A 46 18.29 1.60 -19.59
N ASP A 47 17.43 0.98 -18.78
CA ASP A 47 16.06 1.49 -18.56
C ASP A 47 16.00 2.45 -17.35
N ARG A 48 16.57 3.65 -17.51
CA ARG A 48 16.40 4.73 -16.53
C ARG A 48 15.04 5.38 -16.76
N LYS A 49 14.04 5.00 -15.96
CA LYS A 49 12.78 5.74 -15.89
C LYS A 49 13.04 7.12 -15.28
N SER A 50 12.49 8.17 -15.88
CA SER A 50 12.77 9.56 -15.51
C SER A 50 12.30 9.96 -14.11
N ASP A 51 11.39 9.17 -13.52
CA ASP A 51 10.78 9.37 -12.21
C ASP A 51 11.34 8.42 -11.12
N GLU A 52 12.39 7.66 -11.44
CA GLU A 52 13.05 6.81 -10.44
C GLU A 52 13.91 7.67 -9.50
N GLU A 53 13.51 7.73 -8.23
CA GLU A 53 14.20 8.45 -7.16
C GLU A 53 14.91 7.42 -6.26
N PHE A 54 16.17 7.68 -5.91
CA PHE A 54 16.94 6.89 -4.95
C PHE A 54 17.10 7.64 -3.63
N ARG A 55 16.98 6.93 -2.51
CA ARG A 55 17.23 7.43 -1.15
C ARG A 55 18.15 6.48 -0.40
N TYR A 56 18.88 6.99 0.58
CA TYR A 56 19.67 6.16 1.47
C TYR A 56 18.79 5.17 2.24
N VAL A 57 19.29 3.96 2.43
CA VAL A 57 18.74 3.05 3.43
C VAL A 57 19.01 3.65 4.81
N VAL A 58 17.96 3.85 5.60
CA VAL A 58 18.00 4.62 6.86
C VAL A 58 19.12 4.15 7.80
N ASP A 59 19.25 2.84 7.97
CA ASP A 59 20.21 2.23 8.90
C ASP A 59 21.53 1.80 8.25
N ASN A 60 21.69 2.04 6.94
CA ASN A 60 22.94 1.75 6.24
C ASN A 60 23.12 2.65 4.99
N LYS A 61 23.80 3.78 5.19
CA LYS A 61 24.04 4.79 4.13
C LYS A 61 25.00 4.34 3.03
N GLU A 62 25.59 3.13 3.13
CA GLU A 62 26.36 2.53 2.05
C GLU A 62 25.49 2.04 0.88
N TYR A 63 24.17 1.92 1.13
CA TYR A 63 23.19 1.44 0.17
C TYR A 63 22.11 2.48 -0.08
N LEU A 64 21.55 2.45 -1.29
CA LEU A 64 20.40 3.23 -1.69
C LEU A 64 19.29 2.31 -2.18
N ILE A 65 18.05 2.74 -1.97
CA ILE A 65 16.86 2.06 -2.47
C ILE A 65 16.05 3.05 -3.30
N SER A 66 15.56 2.60 -4.46
CA SER A 66 14.68 3.41 -5.30
C SER A 66 13.20 3.25 -4.96
N ASN A 67 12.40 4.24 -5.34
CA ASN A 67 10.94 4.16 -5.32
C ASN A 67 10.38 3.03 -6.20
N LEU A 68 11.18 2.43 -7.09
CA LEU A 68 10.82 1.25 -7.87
C LEU A 68 11.27 -0.07 -7.23
N GLY A 69 11.92 -0.02 -6.06
CA GLY A 69 12.41 -1.18 -5.34
C GLY A 69 13.73 -1.74 -5.84
N ARG A 70 14.55 -0.92 -6.52
CA ARG A 70 15.92 -1.31 -6.92
C ARG A 70 16.92 -0.90 -5.85
N LEU A 71 17.87 -1.78 -5.57
CA LEU A 71 18.91 -1.56 -4.58
C LEU A 71 20.22 -1.16 -5.29
N ALA A 72 20.87 -0.11 -4.82
CA ALA A 72 22.16 0.37 -5.29
C ALA A 72 23.15 0.42 -4.12
N PHE A 73 24.45 0.45 -4.44
CA PHE A 73 25.54 0.45 -3.45
C PHE A 73 26.69 1.33 -3.94
N ILE A 74 27.39 1.99 -3.02
CA ILE A 74 28.61 2.77 -3.33
C ILE A 74 29.69 1.79 -3.81
N ASP A 75 30.41 2.10 -4.90
CA ASP A 75 31.40 1.20 -5.52
C ASP A 75 32.48 0.65 -4.54
N SER A 76 32.75 1.34 -3.42
CA SER A 76 33.65 0.87 -2.36
C SER A 76 33.08 -0.24 -1.47
N VAL A 77 31.83 -0.65 -1.69
CA VAL A 77 31.04 -1.50 -0.80
C VAL A 77 30.70 -2.82 -1.49
N LYS A 78 30.52 -3.87 -0.70
CA LYS A 78 30.09 -5.18 -1.19
C LYS A 78 28.72 -5.08 -1.86
N ARG A 79 28.66 -5.58 -3.10
CA ARG A 79 27.41 -5.75 -3.85
C ARG A 79 26.37 -6.53 -3.03
N PRO A 80 25.16 -6.01 -2.84
CA PRO A 80 24.14 -6.69 -2.08
C PRO A 80 23.58 -7.87 -2.87
N SER A 81 23.30 -8.97 -2.19
CA SER A 81 22.58 -10.11 -2.76
C SER A 81 21.08 -9.92 -2.56
N ILE A 82 20.28 -10.28 -3.57
CA ILE A 82 18.81 -10.31 -3.46
C ILE A 82 18.38 -11.75 -3.65
N SER A 83 17.48 -12.22 -2.78
CA SER A 83 16.90 -13.56 -2.83
C SER A 83 15.39 -13.50 -2.60
N ILE A 84 14.70 -14.61 -2.85
CA ILE A 84 13.26 -14.76 -2.60
C ILE A 84 13.06 -15.73 -1.43
N ALA A 85 12.35 -15.29 -0.40
CA ALA A 85 11.92 -16.15 0.70
C ALA A 85 10.44 -15.94 1.02
N LYS A 86 9.67 -17.03 1.11
CA LYS A 86 8.21 -17.00 1.33
C LYS A 86 7.46 -16.07 0.35
N GLY A 87 8.01 -15.91 -0.86
CA GLY A 87 7.47 -15.05 -1.92
C GLY A 87 7.89 -13.57 -1.85
N TYR A 88 8.59 -13.12 -0.81
CA TYR A 88 9.08 -11.75 -0.69
C TYR A 88 10.53 -11.62 -1.17
N LEU A 89 10.85 -10.50 -1.84
CA LEU A 89 12.25 -10.14 -2.08
C LEU A 89 12.93 -9.71 -0.77
N GLN A 90 14.10 -10.28 -0.51
CA GLN A 90 14.93 -9.95 0.66
C GLN A 90 16.39 -9.76 0.27
N THR A 91 17.13 -9.01 1.08
CA THR A 91 18.56 -8.76 0.93
C THR A 91 19.26 -8.84 2.29
N TYR A 92 20.58 -8.98 2.28
CA TYR A 92 21.41 -8.91 3.47
C TYR A 92 22.33 -7.70 3.35
N LEU A 93 22.15 -6.72 4.23
CA LEU A 93 23.01 -5.52 4.31
C LEU A 93 23.85 -5.53 5.59
N ASN A 94 23.25 -5.94 6.70
CA ASN A 94 23.87 -6.22 8.01
C ASN A 94 23.09 -7.35 8.69
N GLU A 95 21.78 -7.34 8.45
CA GLU A 95 20.83 -8.40 8.72
C GLU A 95 19.97 -8.66 7.47
N THR A 96 19.22 -9.76 7.50
CA THR A 96 18.26 -10.07 6.45
C THR A 96 17.05 -9.15 6.57
N THR A 97 16.82 -8.33 5.54
CA THR A 97 15.70 -7.39 5.48
C THR A 97 14.92 -7.54 4.17
N PHE A 98 13.66 -7.10 4.16
CA PHE A 98 12.81 -7.19 2.98
C PHE A 98 12.85 -5.91 2.15
N ILE A 99 12.88 -6.06 0.82
CA ILE A 99 12.97 -4.92 -0.10
C ILE A 99 11.78 -3.96 0.07
N HIS A 100 10.54 -4.48 0.20
CA HIS A 100 9.37 -3.63 0.43
C HIS A 100 9.47 -2.80 1.72
N ARG A 101 10.15 -3.29 2.77
CA ARG A 101 10.33 -2.54 4.01
C ARG A 101 11.35 -1.42 3.81
N LEU A 102 12.44 -1.69 3.10
CA LEU A 102 13.42 -0.66 2.75
C LEU A 102 12.78 0.47 1.95
N VAL A 103 11.96 0.14 0.94
CA VAL A 103 11.24 1.14 0.15
C VAL A 103 10.26 1.92 1.04
N ALA A 104 9.41 1.23 1.83
CA ALA A 104 8.46 1.90 2.70
C ALA A 104 9.15 2.83 3.71
N GLN A 105 10.22 2.37 4.38
CA GLN A 105 10.96 3.17 5.36
C GLN A 105 11.59 4.42 4.73
N ALA A 106 12.17 4.30 3.54
CA ALA A 106 12.85 5.41 2.87
C ALA A 106 11.87 6.47 2.31
N PHE A 107 10.66 6.06 1.90
CA PHE A 107 9.73 6.94 1.17
C PHE A 107 8.43 7.26 1.91
N LEU A 108 7.92 6.35 2.76
CA LEU A 108 6.73 6.55 3.59
C LEU A 108 7.08 6.96 5.04
N GLY A 109 8.35 6.82 5.44
CA GLY A 109 8.84 7.19 6.77
C GLY A 109 8.75 6.04 7.79
N GLU A 110 8.66 6.39 9.06
CA GLU A 110 8.54 5.40 10.14
C GLU A 110 7.20 4.66 10.05
N CYS A 111 7.23 3.35 10.23
CA CYS A 111 6.00 2.55 10.27
C CYS A 111 5.23 2.90 11.56
N PRO A 112 3.95 3.33 11.47
CA PRO A 112 3.15 3.54 12.66
C PRO A 112 3.02 2.27 13.51
N ASP A 113 2.78 2.46 14.81
CA ASP A 113 2.49 1.36 15.73
C ASP A 113 1.34 0.48 15.21
N ASP A 114 1.44 -0.83 15.45
CA ASP A 114 0.47 -1.86 15.04
C ASP A 114 0.20 -1.96 13.52
N CYS A 115 1.03 -1.32 12.69
CA CYS A 115 0.98 -1.40 11.24
C CYS A 115 2.05 -2.31 10.64
N GLU A 116 1.77 -2.78 9.43
CA GLU A 116 2.66 -3.59 8.60
C GLU A 116 2.64 -3.03 7.17
N VAL A 117 3.73 -3.24 6.43
CA VAL A 117 3.78 -2.92 5.00
C VAL A 117 2.98 -3.98 4.23
N ASP A 118 2.01 -3.54 3.43
CA ASP A 118 1.14 -4.36 2.59
C ASP A 118 1.31 -4.00 1.11
N HIS A 119 1.23 -5.02 0.26
CA HIS A 119 1.24 -4.90 -1.20
C HIS A 119 -0.21 -4.74 -1.68
N ILE A 120 -0.53 -3.59 -2.28
CA ILE A 120 -1.88 -3.24 -2.72
C ILE A 120 -2.41 -4.29 -3.72
N ASP A 121 -1.57 -4.68 -4.68
CA ASP A 121 -1.86 -5.69 -5.71
C ASP A 121 -1.69 -7.15 -5.24
N ARG A 122 -1.27 -7.37 -3.98
CA ARG A 122 -0.97 -8.69 -3.37
C ARG A 122 0.20 -9.43 -4.01
N ASN A 123 0.94 -8.81 -4.93
CA ASN A 123 2.17 -9.34 -5.50
C ASN A 123 3.38 -8.92 -4.66
N ARG A 124 3.87 -9.87 -3.85
CA ARG A 124 5.00 -9.69 -2.93
C ARG A 124 6.34 -9.34 -3.61
N GLN A 125 6.42 -9.46 -4.94
CA GLN A 125 7.60 -9.11 -5.72
C GLN A 125 7.50 -7.72 -6.34
N ASN A 126 6.31 -7.11 -6.39
CA ASN A 126 6.11 -5.74 -6.88
C ASN A 126 6.37 -4.73 -5.75
N ASN A 127 7.64 -4.37 -5.55
CA ASN A 127 8.06 -3.48 -4.45
C ASN A 127 8.07 -1.99 -4.82
N GLN A 128 7.36 -1.60 -5.89
CA GLN A 128 7.21 -0.18 -6.24
C GLN A 128 6.47 0.56 -5.12
N LEU A 129 6.93 1.76 -4.77
CA LEU A 129 6.34 2.61 -3.74
C LEU A 129 4.83 2.78 -3.92
N SER A 130 4.38 2.98 -5.17
CA SER A 130 2.96 3.12 -5.52
C SER A 130 2.11 1.88 -5.20
N ASN A 131 2.74 0.72 -5.00
CA ASN A 131 2.10 -0.53 -4.63
C ASN A 131 2.23 -0.86 -3.12
N LEU A 132 2.87 0.00 -2.32
CA LEU A 132 3.10 -0.23 -0.90
C LEU A 132 2.29 0.74 -0.04
N ARG A 133 1.87 0.26 1.14
CA ARG A 133 1.18 1.08 2.15
C ARG A 133 1.33 0.50 3.55
N TYR A 134 1.15 1.33 4.57
CA TYR A 134 0.96 0.85 5.93
C TYR A 134 -0.49 0.47 6.18
N VAL A 135 -0.70 -0.71 6.74
CA VAL A 135 -2.02 -1.18 7.17
C VAL A 135 -1.92 -1.88 8.51
N THR A 136 -2.99 -1.83 9.29
CA THR A 136 -3.10 -2.65 10.50
C THR A 136 -3.05 -4.14 10.13
N ARG A 137 -2.60 -4.97 11.06
CA ARG A 137 -2.62 -6.44 10.88
C ARG A 137 -4.00 -6.98 10.47
N SER A 138 -5.07 -6.36 10.98
CA SER A 138 -6.45 -6.72 10.64
C SER A 138 -6.80 -6.43 9.17
N GLN A 139 -6.25 -5.35 8.59
CA GLN A 139 -6.41 -4.98 7.19
C GLN A 139 -5.58 -5.90 6.31
N ASN A 140 -4.32 -6.17 6.67
CA ASN A 140 -3.46 -7.10 5.94
C ASN A 140 -4.07 -8.50 5.84
N LEU A 141 -4.63 -9.03 6.95
CA LEU A 141 -5.31 -10.32 6.96
C LEU A 141 -6.53 -10.38 6.02
N ARG A 142 -7.22 -9.25 5.79
CA ARG A 142 -8.31 -9.18 4.80
C ARG A 142 -7.79 -9.22 3.37
N ASN A 143 -6.58 -8.72 3.12
CA ASN A 143 -5.97 -8.68 1.80
C ASN A 143 -5.38 -10.03 1.34
N LYS A 144 -5.58 -11.12 2.10
CA LYS A 144 -5.11 -12.46 1.72
C LYS A 144 -5.84 -13.01 0.50
N SER A 145 -5.06 -13.52 -0.46
CA SER A 145 -5.54 -14.19 -1.67
C SER A 145 -6.11 -15.59 -1.42
N SER A 146 -5.84 -16.20 -0.27
CA SER A 146 -6.40 -17.50 0.10
C SER A 146 -6.54 -17.67 1.62
N PHE A 147 -7.53 -18.47 2.02
CA PHE A 147 -7.74 -18.88 3.42
C PHE A 147 -8.26 -20.33 3.46
N ASN A 148 -7.59 -21.21 4.21
CA ASN A 148 -7.96 -22.64 4.35
C ASN A 148 -8.23 -23.36 3.02
N GLY A 149 -7.40 -23.12 1.98
CA GLY A 149 -7.56 -23.77 0.67
C GLY A 149 -8.60 -23.12 -0.25
N TYR A 150 -9.35 -22.12 0.22
CA TYR A 150 -10.25 -21.33 -0.61
C TYR A 150 -9.51 -20.11 -1.16
N SER A 151 -9.40 -20.03 -2.48
CA SER A 151 -8.93 -18.84 -3.19
C SER A 151 -9.99 -17.74 -3.11
N ALA A 152 -9.56 -16.52 -2.80
CA ALA A 152 -10.43 -15.36 -2.88
C ALA A 152 -10.70 -15.03 -4.37
N GLU A 153 -11.97 -14.85 -4.71
CA GLU A 153 -12.42 -14.46 -6.04
C GLU A 153 -12.54 -12.93 -6.08
N TYR A 154 -11.84 -12.30 -7.02
CA TYR A 154 -11.79 -10.85 -7.20
C TYR A 154 -12.34 -10.43 -8.56
N LEU A 155 -12.97 -9.26 -8.61
CA LEU A 155 -13.52 -8.64 -9.80
C LEU A 155 -13.02 -7.19 -9.88
N GLU A 156 -12.66 -6.75 -11.09
CA GLU A 156 -12.35 -5.34 -11.36
C GLU A 156 -13.62 -4.50 -11.47
N VAL A 157 -14.69 -5.09 -11.98
CA VAL A 157 -15.98 -4.43 -12.22
C VAL A 157 -17.10 -5.32 -11.68
N LEU A 158 -18.05 -4.72 -10.96
CA LEU A 158 -19.24 -5.43 -10.50
C LEU A 158 -20.24 -5.66 -11.64
N PRO A 159 -21.04 -6.73 -11.58
CA PRO A 159 -22.26 -6.84 -12.37
C PRO A 159 -23.14 -5.59 -12.22
N ASN A 160 -23.82 -5.18 -13.30
CA ASN A 160 -24.75 -4.04 -13.28
C ASN A 160 -25.98 -4.25 -12.38
N THR A 161 -26.21 -5.47 -11.91
CA THR A 161 -27.22 -5.84 -10.92
C THR A 161 -26.78 -5.59 -9.47
N CYS A 162 -25.53 -5.18 -9.27
CA CYS A 162 -25.01 -4.88 -7.95
C CYS A 162 -25.44 -3.49 -7.48
N ILE A 163 -25.89 -3.43 -6.24
CA ILE A 163 -26.22 -2.19 -5.54
C ILE A 163 -25.44 -2.09 -4.25
N LYS A 164 -25.11 -0.86 -3.84
CA LYS A 164 -24.39 -0.62 -2.59
C LYS A 164 -25.29 -1.00 -1.42
N LEU A 165 -24.75 -1.79 -0.49
CA LEU A 165 -25.39 -2.09 0.78
C LEU A 165 -24.93 -1.02 1.78
N ASN A 166 -25.81 -0.07 2.09
CA ASN A 166 -25.48 1.04 2.99
C ASN A 166 -25.79 0.71 4.45
N THR A 167 -26.86 -0.04 4.69
CA THR A 167 -27.28 -0.42 6.06
C THR A 167 -27.83 -1.83 6.10
N TYR A 168 -27.73 -2.48 7.26
CA TYR A 168 -28.48 -3.70 7.58
C TYR A 168 -28.68 -3.78 9.09
N GLN A 169 -29.93 -3.83 9.54
CA GLN A 169 -30.27 -3.73 10.97
C GLN A 169 -29.66 -2.46 11.59
N HIS A 170 -28.92 -2.56 12.69
CA HIS A 170 -28.24 -1.44 13.36
C HIS A 170 -26.80 -1.18 12.84
N HIS A 171 -26.45 -1.72 11.66
CA HIS A 171 -25.11 -1.58 11.08
C HIS A 171 -25.13 -0.70 9.83
N THR A 172 -24.08 0.11 9.68
CA THR A 172 -23.83 0.96 8.50
C THR A 172 -22.56 0.50 7.79
N PHE A 173 -22.57 0.48 6.48
CA PHE A 173 -21.51 -0.05 5.63
C PHE A 173 -21.14 0.96 4.55
N ASP A 174 -19.86 0.99 4.19
CA ASP A 174 -19.30 1.91 3.20
C ASP A 174 -18.71 1.21 1.98
N ARG A 175 -18.43 -0.09 2.09
CA ARG A 175 -17.67 -0.87 1.11
C ARG A 175 -18.33 -2.17 0.65
N TYR A 176 -19.60 -2.39 0.96
CA TYR A 176 -20.30 -3.62 0.59
C TYR A 176 -21.30 -3.39 -0.52
N TYR A 177 -21.42 -4.36 -1.42
CA TYR A 177 -22.30 -4.34 -2.57
C TYR A 177 -22.97 -5.70 -2.69
N ILE A 178 -24.23 -5.75 -3.09
CA ILE A 178 -24.94 -7.01 -3.28
C ILE A 178 -25.55 -7.08 -4.67
N ASP A 179 -25.38 -8.22 -5.32
CA ASP A 179 -26.09 -8.57 -6.54
C ASP A 179 -27.54 -8.92 -6.20
N THR A 180 -28.49 -8.14 -6.71
CA THR A 180 -29.92 -8.32 -6.42
C THR A 180 -30.53 -9.58 -7.03
N ILE A 181 -29.86 -10.21 -7.99
CA ILE A 181 -30.34 -11.44 -8.63
C ILE A 181 -29.82 -12.66 -7.86
N THR A 182 -28.52 -12.71 -7.60
CA THR A 182 -27.88 -13.89 -7.00
C THR A 182 -27.80 -13.83 -5.48
N ASN A 183 -28.09 -12.67 -4.88
CA ASN A 183 -27.83 -12.35 -3.47
C ASN A 183 -26.34 -12.47 -3.07
N GLN A 184 -25.43 -12.44 -4.04
CA GLN A 184 -24.00 -12.50 -3.77
C GLN A 184 -23.51 -11.16 -3.22
N LEU A 185 -22.90 -11.19 -2.03
CA LEU A 185 -22.25 -10.04 -1.42
C LEU A 185 -20.81 -9.88 -1.91
N TYR A 186 -20.42 -8.66 -2.22
CA TYR A 186 -19.07 -8.24 -2.59
C TYR A 186 -18.56 -7.19 -1.60
N SER A 187 -17.27 -7.22 -1.29
CA SER A 187 -16.59 -6.16 -0.54
C SER A 187 -15.59 -5.45 -1.43
N LEU A 188 -15.57 -4.12 -1.40
CA LEU A 188 -14.58 -3.31 -2.07
C LEU A 188 -13.38 -3.13 -1.14
N ASP A 189 -12.22 -3.63 -1.56
CA ASP A 189 -10.94 -3.38 -0.90
C ASP A 189 -9.91 -3.08 -2.02
N ASN A 190 -9.22 -1.92 -1.93
CA ASN A 190 -8.15 -1.52 -2.87
C ASN A 190 -8.59 -1.41 -4.34
N ASN A 191 -9.74 -0.79 -4.61
CA ASN A 191 -10.32 -0.69 -5.97
C ASN A 191 -10.60 -2.05 -6.64
N GLN A 192 -10.62 -3.14 -5.87
CA GLN A 192 -11.03 -4.45 -6.34
C GLN A 192 -12.20 -4.95 -5.50
N TYR A 193 -13.17 -5.54 -6.17
CA TYR A 193 -14.29 -6.19 -5.51
C TYR A 193 -13.92 -7.63 -5.20
N ARG A 194 -14.16 -8.05 -3.96
CA ARG A 194 -13.96 -9.42 -3.51
C ARG A 194 -15.30 -10.07 -3.25
N LYS A 195 -15.50 -11.26 -3.77
CA LYS A 195 -16.66 -12.08 -3.45
C LYS A 195 -16.60 -12.55 -1.99
N VAL A 196 -17.61 -12.19 -1.20
CA VAL A 196 -17.73 -12.62 0.19
C VAL A 196 -18.32 -14.03 0.22
N VAL A 197 -17.69 -14.93 0.97
CA VAL A 197 -18.13 -16.33 1.04
C VAL A 197 -19.26 -16.48 2.07
N LEU A 198 -20.32 -17.21 1.69
CA LEU A 198 -21.39 -17.62 2.61
C LEU A 198 -20.82 -18.58 3.65
N THR A 199 -21.15 -18.33 4.92
CA THR A 199 -20.88 -19.31 5.98
C THR A 199 -21.85 -20.49 5.87
N LYS A 200 -21.55 -21.60 6.58
CA LYS A 200 -22.42 -22.79 6.66
C LYS A 200 -23.85 -22.47 7.13
N ASP A 201 -24.03 -21.40 7.89
CA ASP A 201 -25.32 -20.94 8.40
C ASP A 201 -26.06 -20.00 7.42
N ASN A 202 -25.66 -19.97 6.14
CA ASN A 202 -26.25 -19.13 5.10
C ASN A 202 -26.28 -17.62 5.44
N ARG A 203 -25.20 -17.14 6.06
CA ARG A 203 -24.98 -15.71 6.36
C ARG A 203 -23.61 -15.24 5.91
N TYR A 204 -23.51 -13.98 5.55
CA TYR A 204 -22.25 -13.28 5.36
C TYR A 204 -21.75 -12.66 6.66
N ARG A 205 -20.44 -12.56 6.79
CA ARG A 205 -19.76 -11.85 7.89
C ARG A 205 -19.12 -10.60 7.32
N ALA A 206 -19.66 -9.44 7.69
CA ALA A 206 -19.23 -8.14 7.19
C ALA A 206 -18.91 -7.22 8.38
N ARG A 207 -17.89 -6.38 8.26
CA ARG A 207 -17.58 -5.38 9.31
C ARG A 207 -18.19 -4.05 8.91
N ASP A 208 -18.94 -3.46 9.83
CA ASP A 208 -19.49 -2.12 9.66
C ASP A 208 -18.40 -1.04 9.71
N ILE A 209 -18.80 0.22 9.50
CA ILE A 209 -17.91 1.39 9.54
C ILE A 209 -17.17 1.57 10.88
N ASN A 210 -17.72 1.02 11.97
CA ASN A 210 -17.12 1.06 13.31
C ASN A 210 -16.27 -0.20 13.59
N GLY A 211 -16.10 -1.08 12.59
CA GLY A 211 -15.36 -2.33 12.71
C GLY A 211 -16.12 -3.46 13.41
N LYS A 212 -17.37 -3.26 13.84
CA LYS A 212 -18.20 -4.29 14.49
C LYS A 212 -18.69 -5.30 13.45
N LEU A 213 -18.72 -6.57 13.84
CA LEU A 213 -19.02 -7.69 12.94
C LEU A 213 -20.53 -7.92 12.84
N ALA A 214 -21.09 -7.74 11.66
CA ALA A 214 -22.48 -7.99 11.30
C ALA A 214 -22.67 -9.38 10.68
N SER A 215 -23.84 -9.98 10.95
CA SER A 215 -24.30 -11.22 10.31
C SER A 215 -25.39 -10.87 9.30
N ILE A 216 -25.04 -10.76 8.02
CA ILE A 216 -26.00 -10.41 6.97
C ILE A 216 -26.64 -11.70 6.45
N PHE A 217 -27.95 -11.81 6.54
CA PHE A 217 -28.71 -12.92 5.99
C PHE A 217 -29.31 -12.49 4.65
N PRO A 218 -28.81 -12.99 3.50
CA PRO A 218 -29.24 -12.51 2.18
C PRO A 218 -30.76 -12.61 1.96
N HIS A 219 -31.39 -13.68 2.45
CA HIS A 219 -32.85 -13.87 2.36
C HIS A 219 -33.69 -12.88 3.19
N LYS A 220 -33.06 -12.07 4.05
CA LYS A 220 -33.72 -11.05 4.90
C LYS A 220 -33.46 -9.62 4.44
N LEU A 221 -32.73 -9.43 3.34
CA LEU A 221 -32.47 -8.10 2.82
C LEU A 221 -33.72 -7.52 2.16
N THR A 222 -33.94 -6.24 2.40
CA THR A 222 -35.11 -5.48 1.95
C THR A 222 -34.65 -4.30 1.11
N LYS A 223 -35.58 -3.71 0.34
CA LYS A 223 -35.27 -2.52 -0.48
C LYS A 223 -34.72 -1.34 0.32
N ASN A 224 -35.05 -1.24 1.61
CA ASN A 224 -34.61 -0.17 2.49
C ASN A 224 -33.12 -0.29 2.87
N ASP A 225 -32.53 -1.48 2.77
CA ASP A 225 -31.12 -1.72 3.11
C ASP A 225 -30.15 -1.09 2.09
N TYR A 226 -30.65 -0.79 0.88
CA TYR A 226 -29.85 -0.31 -0.26
C TYR A 226 -29.94 1.21 -0.49
N ASN A 227 -31.06 1.82 -0.09
CA ASN A 227 -31.40 3.20 -0.44
C ASN A 227 -31.38 4.10 0.80
N GLN A 228 -30.24 4.76 1.04
CA GLN A 228 -30.14 6.06 1.74
C GLN A 228 -28.97 6.84 1.14
#